data_AF-A0A7C2QC94-F1
#
_entry.id   AF-A0A7C2QC94-F1
#
_cell.length_a   1.000
_cell.length_b   1.000
_cell.length_c   1.000
_cell.angle_alpha   90.00
_cell.angle_beta   90.00
_cell.angle_gamma   90.00
#
_symmetry.space_group_name_H-M   'P 1'
#
loop_
_entity.id
_entity.type
_entity.pdbx_description
1 polymer ?
#
loop_
_entity_poly.entity_id
_entity_poly.type
_entity_poly.pdbx_seq_one_letter_code
_entity_poly.pdbx_strand_id
1 'polypeptide(L)'
;MQRQWAYYRLYVTLTRARRGLWIIEPNSQYLPPNLSDDWQRWLNSWAESETVPVLSLQAIEEKPERLEAEGDYLKASQLYEQAGMTADAGRCYEKAGDTKSATRCRAKQAEQVGQPLQAAQYYEQATMYKDAGRCYYQASRYADAGRCYEQARNYRKAAECYKLAGMYAEAARCEAMAAPPTPPPGSSGCVLVLLWQLHQPLLPALQGACWCC
;
A
#
# COMPACT_ATOMS: atom_id res chain seq x y z
N MET A 1 -19.74 15.84 22.75
CA MET A 1 -19.63 17.30 22.96
C MET A 1 -19.51 18.11 21.67
N GLN A 2 -18.67 17.73 20.69
CA GLN A 2 -18.46 18.53 19.45
C GLN A 2 -19.73 18.84 18.63
N ARG A 3 -20.68 17.89 18.48
CA ARG A 3 -21.94 18.14 17.73
C ARG A 3 -22.83 19.23 18.33
N GLN A 4 -23.01 19.22 19.66
CA GLN A 4 -23.82 20.24 20.35
C GLN A 4 -23.16 21.63 20.25
N TRP A 5 -21.84 21.67 20.29
CA TRP A 5 -21.06 22.89 20.12
C TRP A 5 -21.15 23.47 18.71
N ALA A 6 -21.04 22.63 17.68
CA ALA A 6 -21.21 23.06 16.29
C ALA A 6 -22.64 23.57 16.01
N TYR A 7 -23.66 22.88 16.53
CA TYR A 7 -25.06 23.29 16.37
C TYR A 7 -25.34 24.61 17.09
N TYR A 8 -24.85 24.77 18.33
CA TYR A 8 -24.98 26.02 19.08
C TYR A 8 -24.27 27.17 18.38
N ARG A 9 -23.05 26.97 17.86
CA ARG A 9 -22.33 28.02 17.13
C ARG A 9 -23.01 28.38 15.83
N LEU A 10 -23.47 27.39 15.04
CA LEU A 10 -24.25 27.65 13.83
C LEU A 10 -25.54 28.42 14.17
N TYR A 11 -26.25 28.02 15.22
CA TYR A 11 -27.44 28.72 15.69
C TYR A 11 -27.15 30.18 16.08
N VAL A 12 -26.07 30.42 16.83
CA VAL A 12 -25.66 31.77 17.24
C VAL A 12 -25.22 32.60 16.02
N THR A 13 -24.47 32.04 15.07
CA THR A 13 -24.05 32.77 13.86
C THR A 13 -25.26 33.09 12.98
N LEU A 14 -26.22 32.17 12.82
CA LEU A 14 -27.46 32.40 12.07
C LEU A 14 -28.32 33.50 12.71
N THR A 15 -28.45 33.50 14.03
CA THR A 15 -29.34 34.41 14.75
C THR A 15 -28.73 35.78 15.04
N ARG A 16 -27.39 35.91 15.04
CA ARG A 16 -26.69 37.18 15.30
C ARG A 16 -26.10 37.86 14.06
N ALA A 17 -26.10 37.22 12.90
CA ALA A 17 -25.62 37.83 11.67
C ALA A 17 -26.49 39.05 11.29
N ARG A 18 -25.89 40.25 11.26
CA ARG A 18 -26.59 41.51 10.91
C ARG A 18 -26.34 42.03 9.50
N ARG A 19 -25.27 41.57 8.83
CA ARG A 19 -24.81 42.10 7.53
C ARG A 19 -24.69 41.04 6.43
N GLY A 20 -24.62 39.77 6.80
CA GLY A 20 -24.53 38.62 5.88
C GLY A 20 -23.89 37.42 6.57
N LEU A 21 -24.31 36.21 6.21
CA LEU A 21 -23.74 34.95 6.66
C LEU A 21 -23.31 34.16 5.43
N TRP A 22 -22.05 33.72 5.40
CA TRP A 22 -21.49 32.91 4.31
C TRP A 22 -21.04 31.57 4.89
N ILE A 23 -21.53 30.48 4.30
CA ILE A 23 -21.10 29.11 4.63
C ILE A 23 -20.34 28.60 3.42
N ILE A 24 -19.04 28.37 3.58
CA ILE A 24 -18.15 27.95 2.50
C ILE A 24 -17.58 26.58 2.86
N GLU A 25 -17.80 25.60 1.99
CA GLU A 25 -17.17 24.30 2.09
C GLU A 25 -15.87 24.32 1.26
N PRO A 26 -14.68 24.26 1.91
CA PRO A 26 -13.40 24.45 1.22
C PRO A 26 -13.06 23.35 0.21
N ASN A 27 -13.79 22.22 0.21
CA ASN A 27 -13.55 21.06 -0.64
C ASN A 27 -14.63 20.86 -1.72
N SER A 28 -15.53 21.83 -1.91
CA SER A 28 -16.52 21.79 -2.98
C SER A 28 -15.84 22.04 -4.34
N GLN A 29 -16.09 21.17 -5.32
CA GLN A 29 -15.72 21.39 -6.73
C GLN A 29 -16.38 22.66 -7.33
N TYR A 30 -17.32 23.25 -6.58
CA TYR A 30 -18.07 24.44 -6.93
C TYR A 30 -17.93 25.46 -5.80
N LEU A 31 -16.87 26.28 -5.87
CA LEU A 31 -16.93 27.60 -5.24
C LEU A 31 -18.00 28.40 -6.01
N PRO A 32 -18.80 29.25 -5.34
CA PRO A 32 -19.77 30.07 -6.04
C PRO A 32 -19.05 30.90 -7.12
N PRO A 33 -19.62 31.03 -8.33
CA PRO A 33 -18.91 31.53 -9.53
C PRO A 33 -18.38 32.97 -9.42
N ASN A 34 -18.77 33.70 -8.36
CA ASN A 34 -18.38 35.10 -8.12
C ASN A 34 -17.33 35.24 -6.99
N LEU A 35 -16.80 34.14 -6.46
CA LEU A 35 -15.71 34.18 -5.49
C LEU A 35 -14.38 34.24 -6.24
N SER A 36 -13.63 35.33 -6.12
CA SER A 36 -12.27 35.43 -6.71
C SER A 36 -11.35 34.37 -6.09
N ASP A 37 -10.31 33.94 -6.82
CA ASP A 37 -9.28 33.02 -6.30
C ASP A 37 -8.64 33.48 -4.98
N ASP A 38 -8.67 34.78 -4.70
CA ASP A 38 -8.19 35.42 -3.47
C ASP A 38 -9.20 35.39 -2.29
N TRP A 39 -10.22 34.53 -2.34
CA TRP A 39 -11.26 34.44 -1.31
C TRP A 39 -10.74 34.16 0.11
N GLN A 40 -9.57 33.52 0.23
CA GLN A 40 -8.92 33.31 1.52
C GLN A 40 -8.44 34.63 2.15
N ARG A 41 -7.86 35.54 1.35
CA ARG A 41 -7.49 36.89 1.82
C ARG A 41 -8.74 37.71 2.16
N TRP A 42 -9.78 37.58 1.34
CA TRP A 42 -11.07 38.22 1.60
C TRP A 42 -11.72 37.70 2.89
N LEU A 43 -11.72 36.40 3.17
CA LEU A 43 -12.21 35.84 4.44
C LEU A 43 -11.41 36.32 5.65
N ASN A 44 -10.09 36.36 5.54
CA ASN A 44 -9.21 36.85 6.60
C ASN A 44 -9.40 38.36 6.90
N SER A 45 -10.13 39.10 6.06
CA SER A 45 -10.47 40.51 6.28
C SER A 45 -11.73 40.72 7.15
N TRP A 46 -12.48 39.65 7.46
CA TRP A 46 -13.64 39.70 8.35
C TRP A 46 -13.21 39.61 9.82
N ALA A 47 -13.97 40.27 10.70
CA ALA A 47 -13.63 40.42 12.13
C ALA A 47 -13.53 39.08 12.88
N GLU A 48 -14.28 38.05 12.47
CA GLU A 48 -14.23 36.69 13.02
C GLU A 48 -14.41 35.68 11.87
N SER A 49 -13.38 34.87 11.61
CA SER A 49 -13.46 33.72 10.71
C SER A 49 -13.16 32.46 11.50
N GLU A 50 -14.10 31.52 11.56
CA GLU A 50 -13.91 30.24 12.25
C GLU A 50 -14.13 29.08 11.29
N THR A 51 -13.14 28.19 11.21
CA THR A 51 -13.26 26.94 10.48
C THR A 51 -13.85 25.89 11.40
N VAL A 52 -15.11 25.51 11.16
CA VAL A 52 -15.75 24.39 11.86
C VAL A 52 -15.62 23.15 10.98
N PRO A 53 -14.92 22.10 11.42
CA PRO A 53 -14.90 20.83 10.69
C PRO A 53 -16.29 20.20 10.75
N VAL A 54 -17.00 20.20 9.63
CA VAL A 54 -18.26 19.49 9.46
C VAL A 54 -17.94 18.12 8.86
N LEU A 55 -17.98 17.09 9.68
CA LEU A 55 -17.93 15.71 9.20
C LEU A 55 -19.31 15.33 8.65
N SER A 56 -19.35 14.63 7.51
CA SER A 56 -20.59 14.04 7.01
C SER A 56 -21.20 13.09 8.05
N LEU A 57 -22.53 12.91 8.02
CA LEU A 57 -23.21 11.95 8.91
C LEU A 57 -22.57 10.56 8.82
N GLN A 58 -22.24 10.13 7.59
CA GLN A 58 -21.53 8.89 7.28
C GLN A 58 -20.18 8.81 7.99
N ALA A 59 -19.35 9.86 7.93
CA ALA A 59 -18.04 9.88 8.60
C ALA A 59 -18.13 9.81 10.14
N ILE A 60 -19.29 10.13 10.73
CA ILE A 60 -19.52 10.02 12.18
C ILE A 60 -20.13 8.66 12.55
N GLU A 61 -20.89 8.05 11.64
CA GLU A 61 -21.41 6.69 11.77
C GLU A 61 -20.29 5.66 11.62
N GLU A 62 -19.36 5.90 10.69
CA GLU A 62 -18.15 5.10 10.48
C GLU A 62 -17.07 5.34 11.54
N LYS A 63 -17.42 5.82 12.73
CA LYS A 63 -16.47 5.87 13.84
C LYS A 63 -16.27 4.46 14.39
N PRO A 64 -15.01 4.02 14.57
CA PRO A 64 -14.74 2.66 15.03
C PRO A 64 -15.33 2.38 16.42
N GLU A 65 -15.42 3.40 17.28
CA GLU A 65 -16.02 3.32 18.62
C GLU A 65 -17.51 2.95 18.59
N ARG A 66 -18.27 3.46 17.59
CA ARG A 66 -19.68 3.12 17.42
C ARG A 66 -19.87 1.72 16.86
N LEU A 67 -19.04 1.36 15.89
CA LEU A 67 -19.03 0.01 15.31
C LEU A 67 -18.68 -1.05 16.37
N GLU A 68 -17.77 -0.73 17.30
CA GLU A 68 -17.52 -1.58 18.47
C GLU A 68 -18.75 -1.74 19.36
N ALA A 69 -19.50 -0.66 19.61
CA ALA A 69 -20.73 -0.71 20.41
C ALA A 69 -21.86 -1.49 19.72
N GLU A 70 -21.90 -1.45 18.39
CA GLU A 70 -22.82 -2.23 17.55
C GLU A 70 -22.38 -3.70 17.39
N GLY A 71 -21.14 -4.02 17.77
CA GLY A 71 -20.56 -5.37 17.69
C GLY A 71 -19.96 -5.71 16.32
N ASP A 72 -19.89 -4.76 15.38
CA ASP A 72 -19.21 -4.94 14.09
C ASP A 72 -17.69 -4.72 14.25
N TYR A 73 -17.06 -5.67 14.93
CA TYR A 73 -15.64 -5.62 15.24
C TYR A 73 -14.74 -5.70 13.99
N LEU A 74 -15.24 -6.27 12.88
CA LEU A 74 -14.47 -6.41 11.64
C LEU A 74 -14.33 -5.09 10.90
N LYS A 75 -15.39 -4.28 10.80
CA LYS A 75 -15.29 -2.94 10.22
C LYS A 75 -14.53 -2.00 11.15
N ALA A 76 -14.78 -2.09 12.46
CA ALA A 76 -14.05 -1.30 13.45
C ALA A 76 -12.53 -1.53 13.35
N SER A 77 -12.10 -2.79 13.23
CA SER A 77 -10.67 -3.12 13.13
C SER A 77 -10.02 -2.55 11.86
N GLN A 78 -10.70 -2.61 10.71
CA GLN A 78 -10.21 -2.04 9.45
C GLN A 78 -10.02 -0.52 9.56
N LEU A 79 -10.95 0.18 10.20
CA LEU A 79 -10.85 1.62 10.43
C LEU A 79 -9.73 1.98 11.41
N TYR A 80 -9.55 1.19 12.47
CA TYR A 80 -8.39 1.36 13.35
C TYR A 80 -7.06 1.10 12.63
N GLU A 81 -7.00 0.13 11.71
CA GLU A 81 -5.81 -0.09 10.88
C GLU A 81 -5.53 1.12 9.97
N GLN A 82 -6.56 1.71 9.35
CA GLN A 82 -6.42 2.91 8.53
C GLN A 82 -5.96 4.12 9.37
N ALA A 83 -6.42 4.22 10.61
CA ALA A 83 -5.99 5.23 11.56
C ALA A 83 -4.59 4.97 12.15
N GLY A 84 -3.95 3.83 11.84
CA GLY A 84 -2.66 3.43 12.38
C GLY A 84 -2.69 2.97 13.84
N MET A 85 -3.87 2.81 14.43
CA MET A 85 -4.08 2.37 15.81
C MET A 85 -4.03 0.84 15.90
N THR A 86 -2.84 0.28 15.73
CA THR A 86 -2.59 -1.17 15.65
C THR A 86 -3.01 -1.93 16.90
N ALA A 87 -2.88 -1.33 18.09
CA ALA A 87 -3.29 -1.95 19.34
C ALA A 87 -4.81 -2.13 19.44
N ASP A 88 -5.58 -1.13 19.01
CA ASP A 88 -7.05 -1.16 19.03
C ASP A 88 -7.57 -2.10 17.95
N ALA A 89 -7.00 -2.02 16.74
CA ALA A 89 -7.30 -2.94 15.65
C ALA A 89 -7.10 -4.41 16.06
N GLY A 90 -5.99 -4.71 16.74
CA GLY A 90 -5.69 -6.06 17.24
C GLY A 90 -6.76 -6.59 18.18
N ARG A 91 -7.20 -5.78 19.17
CA ARG A 91 -8.28 -6.19 20.10
C ARG A 91 -9.61 -6.42 19.36
N CYS A 92 -9.94 -5.59 18.38
CA CYS A 92 -11.14 -5.78 17.57
C CYS A 92 -11.07 -7.06 16.73
N TYR A 93 -9.93 -7.37 16.11
CA TYR A 93 -9.76 -8.63 15.38
C TYR A 93 -9.88 -9.87 16.29
N GLU A 94 -9.40 -9.80 17.53
CA GLU A 94 -9.57 -10.88 18.51
C GLU A 94 -11.05 -11.11 18.83
N LYS A 95 -11.80 -10.03 19.08
CA LYS A 95 -13.26 -10.11 19.32
C LYS A 95 -14.02 -10.60 18.09
N ALA A 96 -13.55 -10.27 16.89
CA ALA A 96 -14.10 -10.77 15.62
C ALA A 96 -13.75 -12.24 15.33
N GLY A 97 -12.85 -12.86 16.11
CA GLY A 97 -12.37 -14.23 15.90
C GLY A 97 -11.30 -14.37 14.83
N ASP A 98 -10.82 -13.28 14.24
CA ASP A 98 -9.73 -13.29 13.26
C ASP A 98 -8.37 -13.29 13.96
N THR A 99 -7.95 -14.49 14.35
CA THR A 99 -6.68 -14.73 15.03
C THR A 99 -5.46 -14.36 14.19
N LYS A 100 -5.53 -14.45 12.86
CA LYS A 100 -4.42 -14.10 11.95
C LYS A 100 -4.20 -12.59 11.89
N SER A 101 -5.26 -11.82 11.71
CA SER A 101 -5.16 -10.36 11.69
C SER A 101 -4.80 -9.78 13.06
N ALA A 102 -5.30 -10.39 14.14
CA ALA A 102 -4.90 -10.04 15.51
C ALA A 102 -3.40 -10.26 15.76
N THR A 103 -2.87 -11.43 15.40
CA THR A 103 -1.43 -11.74 15.56
C THR A 103 -0.56 -10.83 14.69
N ARG A 104 -0.99 -10.49 13.48
CA ARG A 104 -0.34 -9.46 12.66
C ARG A 104 -0.28 -8.10 13.36
N CYS A 105 -1.37 -7.67 14.00
CA CYS A 105 -1.39 -6.39 14.71
C CYS A 105 -0.41 -6.39 15.91
N ARG A 106 -0.34 -7.50 16.65
CA ARG A 106 0.65 -7.70 17.72
C ARG A 106 2.09 -7.66 17.17
N ALA A 107 2.33 -8.24 16.00
CA ALA A 107 3.63 -8.19 15.33
C ALA A 107 4.05 -6.75 15.01
N LYS A 108 3.16 -5.96 14.40
CA LYS A 108 3.41 -4.53 14.12
C LYS A 108 3.70 -3.73 15.40
N GLN A 109 2.98 -4.02 16.49
CA GLN A 109 3.22 -3.37 17.78
C GLN A 109 4.62 -3.71 18.32
N ALA A 110 5.05 -4.98 18.23
CA ALA A 110 6.39 -5.38 18.64
C ALA A 110 7.49 -4.71 17.78
N GLU A 111 7.25 -4.48 16.48
CA GLU A 111 8.16 -3.69 15.64
C GLU A 111 8.27 -2.23 16.12
N GLN A 112 7.14 -1.60 16.47
CA GLN A 112 7.12 -0.22 16.99
C GLN A 112 7.86 -0.08 18.33
N VAL A 113 7.81 -1.11 19.17
CA VAL A 113 8.53 -1.16 20.46
C VAL A 113 10.04 -1.45 20.25
N GLY A 114 10.46 -1.78 19.02
CA GLY A 114 11.86 -2.08 18.71
C GLY A 114 12.28 -3.50 19.08
N GLN A 115 11.34 -4.45 19.11
CA GLN A 115 11.59 -5.86 19.41
C GLN A 115 11.42 -6.73 18.14
N PRO A 116 12.37 -6.68 17.18
CA PRO A 116 12.23 -7.35 15.90
C PRO A 116 12.14 -8.88 16.01
N LEU A 117 12.78 -9.47 17.02
CA LEU A 117 12.73 -10.91 17.23
C LEU A 117 11.32 -11.41 17.58
N GLN A 118 10.66 -10.71 18.49
CA GLN A 118 9.30 -11.05 18.92
C GLN A 118 8.28 -10.75 17.80
N ALA A 119 8.48 -9.65 17.07
CA ALA A 119 7.70 -9.35 15.86
C ALA A 119 7.79 -10.49 14.83
N ALA A 120 8.99 -11.02 14.58
CA ALA A 120 9.20 -12.11 13.63
C ALA A 120 8.40 -13.37 14.00
N GLN A 121 8.39 -13.73 15.28
CA GLN A 121 7.62 -14.88 15.78
C GLN A 121 6.11 -14.69 15.60
N TYR A 122 5.59 -13.49 15.88
CA TYR A 122 4.18 -13.18 15.64
C TYR A 122 3.82 -13.20 14.15
N TYR A 123 4.70 -12.69 13.27
CA TYR A 123 4.48 -12.79 11.82
C TYR A 123 4.51 -14.23 11.31
N GLU A 124 5.36 -15.08 11.88
CA GLU A 124 5.41 -16.51 11.56
C GLU A 124 4.10 -17.21 11.97
N GLN A 125 3.57 -16.91 13.17
CA GLN A 125 2.25 -17.37 13.61
C GLN A 125 1.11 -16.87 12.70
N ALA A 126 1.21 -15.64 12.23
CA ALA A 126 0.26 -15.05 11.28
C ALA A 126 0.43 -15.59 9.84
N THR A 127 1.34 -16.54 9.59
CA THR A 127 1.69 -17.08 8.26
C THR A 127 2.22 -16.04 7.28
N MET A 128 2.74 -14.92 7.79
CA MET A 128 3.30 -13.80 7.02
C MET A 128 4.82 -13.93 6.88
N TYR A 129 5.25 -14.96 6.17
CA TYR A 129 6.67 -15.34 6.10
C TYR A 129 7.59 -14.26 5.49
N LYS A 130 7.08 -13.40 4.61
CA LYS A 130 7.87 -12.27 4.05
C LYS A 130 8.23 -11.24 5.11
N ASP A 131 7.28 -10.89 5.97
CA ASP A 131 7.46 -9.91 7.05
C ASP A 131 8.28 -10.52 8.18
N ALA A 132 8.02 -11.79 8.53
CA ALA A 132 8.84 -12.55 9.48
C ALA A 132 10.31 -12.59 9.05
N GLY A 133 10.59 -12.89 7.77
CA GLY A 133 11.95 -12.89 7.23
C GLY A 133 12.64 -11.53 7.34
N ARG A 134 11.92 -10.42 7.12
CA ARG A 134 12.47 -9.06 7.29
C ARG A 134 12.83 -8.79 8.75
N CYS A 135 11.95 -9.16 9.67
CA CYS A 135 12.18 -8.96 11.10
C CYS A 135 13.35 -9.80 11.62
N TYR A 136 13.45 -11.08 11.21
CA TYR A 136 14.59 -11.93 11.55
C TYR A 136 15.91 -11.40 10.98
N TYR A 137 15.89 -10.85 9.77
CA TYR A 137 17.06 -10.20 9.17
C TYR A 137 17.52 -8.99 9.99
N GLN A 138 16.59 -8.13 10.42
CA GLN A 138 16.88 -6.99 11.30
C GLN A 138 17.42 -7.44 12.67
N ALA A 139 16.94 -8.57 13.19
CA ALA A 139 17.44 -9.19 14.41
C ALA A 139 18.77 -9.96 14.23
N SER A 140 19.42 -9.88 13.05
CA SER A 140 20.65 -10.62 12.71
C SER A 140 20.54 -12.15 12.78
N ARG A 141 19.32 -12.69 12.76
CA ARG A 141 19.04 -14.14 12.69
C ARG A 141 18.91 -14.59 11.24
N TYR A 142 20.02 -14.57 10.52
CA TYR A 142 20.03 -14.80 9.08
C TYR A 142 19.57 -16.20 8.64
N ALA A 143 19.84 -17.24 9.44
CA ALA A 143 19.38 -18.60 9.15
C ALA A 143 17.85 -18.71 9.18
N ASP A 144 17.21 -18.12 10.18
CA ASP A 144 15.74 -18.10 10.31
C ASP A 144 15.10 -17.19 9.26
N ALA A 145 15.74 -16.06 8.96
CA ALA A 145 15.31 -15.19 7.85
C ALA A 145 15.33 -15.94 6.52
N GLY A 146 16.38 -16.73 6.25
CA GLY A 146 16.50 -17.60 5.09
C GLY A 146 15.33 -18.58 4.98
N ARG A 147 15.02 -19.30 6.07
CA ARG A 147 13.88 -20.24 6.13
C ARG A 147 12.54 -19.56 5.87
N CYS A 148 12.30 -18.39 6.46
CA CYS A 148 11.07 -17.64 6.23
C CYS A 148 10.96 -17.15 4.78
N TYR A 149 12.05 -16.67 4.18
CA TYR A 149 12.03 -16.26 2.77
C TYR A 149 11.84 -17.42 1.80
N GLU A 150 12.39 -18.60 2.12
CA GLU A 150 12.15 -19.83 1.37
C GLU A 150 10.67 -20.24 1.40
N GLN A 151 10.05 -20.21 2.59
CA GLN A 151 8.61 -20.47 2.75
C GLN A 151 7.73 -19.44 2.01
N ALA A 152 8.22 -18.20 1.91
CA ALA A 152 7.61 -17.14 1.10
C ALA A 152 7.87 -17.26 -0.42
N ARG A 153 8.57 -18.32 -0.87
CA ARG A 153 9.05 -18.55 -2.24
C ARG A 153 9.93 -17.42 -2.80
N ASN A 154 10.60 -16.67 -1.91
CA ASN A 154 11.56 -15.65 -2.28
C ASN A 154 12.97 -16.20 -2.18
N TYR A 155 13.30 -17.13 -3.10
CA TYR A 155 14.55 -17.87 -3.07
C TYR A 155 15.79 -16.99 -3.22
N ARG A 156 15.68 -15.87 -3.94
CA ARG A 156 16.79 -14.90 -4.08
C ARG A 156 17.19 -14.30 -2.73
N LYS A 157 16.23 -13.78 -1.97
CA LYS A 157 16.49 -13.24 -0.62
C LYS A 157 16.88 -14.35 0.37
N ALA A 158 16.29 -15.53 0.22
CA ALA A 158 16.66 -16.68 1.05
C ALA A 158 18.15 -17.04 0.87
N ALA A 159 18.64 -17.11 -0.38
CA ALA A 159 20.05 -17.37 -0.68
C ALA A 159 20.99 -16.30 -0.09
N GLU A 160 20.65 -15.02 -0.21
CA GLU A 160 21.41 -13.92 0.41
C GLU A 160 21.49 -14.09 1.94
N CYS A 161 20.38 -14.41 2.59
CA CYS A 161 20.34 -14.65 4.03
C CYS A 161 21.15 -15.89 4.43
N TYR A 162 21.05 -17.00 3.69
CA TYR A 162 21.84 -18.20 3.96
C TYR A 162 23.34 -17.99 3.76
N LYS A 163 23.76 -17.18 2.77
CA LYS A 163 25.17 -16.77 2.62
C LYS A 163 25.68 -16.00 3.83
N LEU A 164 24.90 -15.05 4.33
CA LEU A 164 25.23 -14.29 5.55
C LEU A 164 25.29 -15.18 6.80
N ALA A 165 24.49 -16.26 6.83
CA ALA A 165 24.53 -17.27 7.89
C ALA A 165 25.68 -18.28 7.76
N GLY A 166 26.46 -18.25 6.67
CA GLY A 166 27.51 -19.26 6.38
C GLY A 166 26.97 -20.60 5.84
N MET A 167 25.68 -20.67 5.50
CA MET A 167 24.97 -21.86 5.03
C MET A 167 25.02 -21.94 3.49
N TYR A 168 26.20 -22.20 2.94
CA TYR A 168 26.43 -22.14 1.50
C TYR A 168 25.71 -23.23 0.71
N ALA A 169 25.47 -24.40 1.31
CA ALA A 169 24.76 -25.50 0.64
C ALA A 169 23.30 -25.15 0.38
N GLU A 170 22.63 -24.57 1.37
CA GLU A 170 21.25 -24.10 1.32
C GLU A 170 21.12 -22.88 0.40
N ALA A 171 22.10 -21.99 0.42
CA ALA A 171 22.16 -20.86 -0.51
C ALA A 171 22.23 -21.33 -1.97
N ALA A 172 23.12 -22.28 -2.30
CA ALA A 172 23.24 -22.81 -3.66
C ALA A 172 21.95 -23.49 -4.13
N ARG A 173 21.25 -24.20 -3.24
CA ARG A 173 19.92 -24.77 -3.54
C ARG A 173 18.89 -23.70 -3.84
N CYS A 174 18.84 -22.65 -3.03
CA CYS A 174 17.92 -21.53 -3.25
C CYS A 174 18.23 -20.78 -4.57
N GLU A 175 19.51 -20.60 -4.91
CA GLU A 175 19.91 -19.99 -6.18
C GLU A 175 19.50 -20.82 -7.39
N ALA A 176 19.65 -22.15 -7.32
CA ALA A 176 19.19 -23.05 -8.36
C ALA A 176 17.66 -22.99 -8.55
N MET A 177 16.90 -22.85 -7.45
CA MET A 177 15.44 -22.69 -7.49
C MET A 177 15.00 -21.28 -7.96
N ALA A 178 15.86 -20.29 -7.84
CA ALA A 178 15.62 -18.93 -8.31
C ALA A 178 15.96 -18.73 -9.80
N ALA A 179 16.87 -19.55 -10.34
CA ALA A 179 17.25 -19.48 -11.75
C ALA A 179 16.09 -19.96 -12.65
N PRO A 180 15.84 -19.30 -13.80
CA PRO A 180 14.97 -19.88 -14.82
C PRO A 180 15.56 -21.25 -15.25
N PRO A 181 14.72 -22.23 -15.63
CA PRO A 181 15.21 -23.52 -16.08
C PRO A 181 16.20 -23.26 -17.22
N THR A 182 17.46 -23.61 -17.00
CA THR A 182 18.48 -23.52 -18.05
C THR A 182 18.01 -24.42 -19.19
N PRO A 183 17.82 -23.91 -20.41
CA PRO A 183 17.49 -24.77 -21.53
C PRO A 183 18.57 -25.85 -21.64
N PRO A 184 18.20 -27.12 -21.88
CA PRO A 184 19.17 -28.20 -21.96
C PRO A 184 20.25 -27.85 -22.98
N PRO A 185 21.53 -28.17 -22.71
CA PRO A 185 22.63 -27.94 -23.66
C PRO A 185 22.39 -28.84 -24.88
N GLY A 186 21.65 -28.31 -25.87
CA GLY A 186 21.18 -29.07 -27.02
C GLY A 186 20.24 -28.30 -27.97
N SER A 187 19.58 -27.23 -27.52
CA SER A 187 18.73 -26.39 -28.39
C SER A 187 19.47 -25.22 -29.03
N SER A 188 20.68 -25.45 -29.56
CA SER A 188 21.41 -24.50 -30.42
C SER A 188 21.76 -25.10 -31.79
N GLY A 189 21.01 -26.11 -32.22
CA GLY A 189 21.05 -26.60 -33.59
C GLY A 189 19.86 -26.06 -34.41
N CYS A 190 20.16 -25.37 -35.51
CA CYS A 190 19.31 -25.23 -36.71
C CYS A 190 18.40 -23.99 -36.93
N VAL A 191 18.83 -22.75 -36.71
CA VAL A 191 18.21 -21.59 -37.41
C VAL A 191 19.23 -20.71 -38.17
N LEU A 192 20.33 -21.30 -38.67
CA LEU A 192 21.35 -20.52 -39.39
C LEU A 192 21.83 -21.19 -40.69
N VAL A 193 20.94 -21.79 -41.49
CA VAL A 193 21.29 -22.25 -42.85
C VAL A 193 20.13 -22.16 -43.87
N LEU A 194 19.43 -21.02 -43.98
CA LEU A 194 18.59 -20.76 -45.17
C LEU A 194 18.59 -19.28 -45.60
N LEU A 195 19.72 -18.56 -45.47
CA LEU A 195 19.82 -17.20 -46.00
C LEU A 195 21.10 -16.88 -46.78
N TRP A 196 21.98 -17.84 -47.06
CA TRP A 196 23.21 -17.52 -47.78
C TRP A 196 23.74 -18.69 -48.61
N GLN A 197 23.31 -18.75 -49.89
CA GLN A 197 23.99 -19.30 -51.09
C GLN A 197 22.89 -19.80 -52.05
N LEU A 198 22.54 -19.04 -53.09
CA LEU A 198 23.36 -18.91 -54.28
C LEU A 198 23.30 -17.51 -54.92
N HIS A 199 24.50 -17.00 -55.20
CA HIS A 199 24.84 -15.82 -56.01
C HIS A 199 24.40 -15.97 -57.49
N GLN A 200 23.68 -14.95 -58.01
CA GLN A 200 23.88 -14.17 -59.27
C GLN A 200 24.34 -14.82 -60.60
N PRO A 201 24.30 -14.13 -61.78
CA PRO A 201 23.47 -13.04 -62.33
C PRO A 201 23.01 -13.30 -63.80
N LEU A 202 22.19 -12.42 -64.41
CA LEU A 202 22.24 -12.00 -65.85
C LEU A 202 21.12 -11.00 -66.19
N LEU A 203 21.52 -9.80 -66.63
CA LEU A 203 20.74 -8.71 -67.27
C LEU A 203 20.28 -9.11 -68.71
N PRO A 204 19.53 -8.29 -69.50
CA PRO A 204 18.73 -7.06 -69.24
C PRO A 204 17.33 -7.04 -69.94
N ALA A 205 16.64 -5.88 -69.81
CA ALA A 205 15.71 -5.25 -70.77
C ALA A 205 14.20 -5.41 -70.59
N LEU A 206 13.53 -4.26 -70.37
CA LEU A 206 12.37 -3.67 -71.09
C LEU A 206 11.56 -2.82 -70.09
N GLN A 207 11.72 -1.48 -70.14
CA GLN A 207 10.81 -0.52 -70.78
C GLN A 207 9.48 -0.27 -70.03
N GLY A 208 9.20 1.01 -69.79
CA GLY A 208 7.86 1.54 -69.42
C GLY A 208 7.79 1.99 -67.96
N ALA A 209 7.85 3.30 -67.68
CA ALA A 209 6.68 4.17 -67.49
C ALA A 209 6.00 3.92 -66.12
N CYS A 210 5.71 4.88 -65.24
CA CYS A 210 5.58 6.33 -65.33
C CYS A 210 5.84 6.90 -63.92
N TRP A 211 6.36 8.12 -63.88
CA TRP A 211 6.26 9.01 -62.74
C TRP A 211 4.81 9.47 -62.57
N CYS A 212 4.31 9.51 -61.34
CA CYS A 212 3.30 10.49 -60.92
C CYS A 212 3.48 10.76 -59.42
N CYS A 213 3.32 12.05 -59.10
CA CYS A 213 3.64 12.78 -57.88
C CYS A 213 3.00 12.26 -56.60
#